data_AF-A0A6L7XQS5-F1
#
_entry.id   AF-A0A6L7XQS5-F1
#
_cell.length_a   1.000
_cell.length_b   1.000
_cell.length_c   1.000
_cell.angle_alpha   90.00
_cell.angle_beta   90.00
_cell.angle_gamma   90.00
#
_symmetry.space_group_name_H-M   'P 1'
#
loop_
_entity.id
_entity.type
_entity.pdbx_description
1 polymer ?
#
loop_
_entity_poly.entity_id
_entity_poly.type
_entity_poly.pdbx_seq_one_letter_code
_entity_poly.pdbx_strand_id
1 'polypeptide(L)' 'RVFTVSHADRIFVLDHGRIVESGTHEQLLALGGHYADLEGLQSNQDAAQERRQRLIADLEQGETALEGA' A
#
# COMPACT_ATOMS: atom_id res chain seq x y z
N ARG A 1 0.37 0.57 7.31
CA ARG A 1 1.84 0.61 7.55
C ARG A 1 2.44 -0.68 6.98
N VAL A 2 2.77 -0.67 5.68
CA VAL A 2 3.30 -1.81 4.88
C VAL A 2 4.84 -1.76 4.78
N PHE A 3 5.47 -0.79 5.45
CA PHE A 3 6.93 -0.57 5.44
C PHE A 3 7.79 -1.77 5.86
N THR A 4 7.20 -2.80 6.48
CA THR A 4 7.92 -4.00 6.92
C THR A 4 8.09 -5.05 5.81
N VAL A 5 7.22 -5.06 4.80
CA VAL A 5 7.28 -6.07 3.72
C VAL A 5 8.24 -5.64 2.61
N SER A 6 8.32 -4.34 2.27
CA SER A 6 9.22 -3.85 1.22
C SER A 6 10.71 -3.98 1.56
N HIS A 7 11.07 -4.07 2.84
CA HIS A 7 12.46 -4.31 3.30
C HIS A 7 12.71 -5.75 3.76
N ALA A 8 11.79 -6.67 3.51
CA ALA A 8 12.01 -8.06 3.87
C ALA A 8 13.12 -8.64 2.98
N ASP A 9 14.15 -9.24 3.60
CA ASP A 9 15.20 -9.97 2.88
C ASP A 9 14.62 -11.11 2.02
N ARG A 10 13.43 -11.58 2.40
CA ARG A 10 12.68 -12.60 1.66
C ARG A 10 11.19 -12.55 2.00
N ILE A 11 10.37 -12.68 0.97
CA ILE A 11 8.92 -12.77 1.04
C ILE A 11 8.51 -14.19 0.63
N PHE A 12 7.49 -14.72 1.30
CA PHE A 12 6.88 -16.01 0.99
C PHE A 12 5.37 -15.83 0.79
N VAL A 13 4.86 -16.22 -0.38
CA VAL A 13 3.42 -16.22 -0.66
C VAL A 13 2.87 -17.58 -0.27
N LEU A 14 1.88 -17.57 0.63
CA LEU A 14 1.17 -18.77 1.08
C LEU A 14 -0.18 -18.86 0.38
N ASP A 15 -0.43 -20.01 -0.25
CA ASP A 15 -1.72 -20.38 -0.81
C ASP A 15 -2.11 -21.78 -0.31
N HIS A 16 -3.32 -21.90 0.23
CA HIS A 16 -3.83 -23.16 0.81
C HIS A 16 -2.86 -23.89 1.76
N GLY A 17 -2.07 -23.15 2.55
CA GLY A 17 -1.10 -23.71 3.49
C GLY A 17 0.21 -24.19 2.86
N ARG A 18 0.46 -23.86 1.59
CA ARG A 18 1.70 -24.15 0.87
C ARG A 18 2.36 -22.86 0.41
N ILE A 19 3.68 -22.85 0.37
CA ILE A 19 4.43 -21.74 -0.23
C ILE A 19 4.36 -21.90 -1.74
N VAL A 20 3.75 -20.93 -2.42
CA VAL A 20 3.64 -20.92 -3.89
C VAL A 20 4.67 -20.03 -4.55
N GLU A 21 5.13 -18.98 -3.87
CA GLU A 21 6.19 -18.09 -4.37
C GLU A 21 7.12 -17.66 -3.24
N SER A 22 8.39 -17.45 -3.59
CA SER A 22 9.36 -16.89 -2.65
C SER A 22 10.45 -16.09 -3.36
N GLY A 23 10.83 -14.95 -2.79
CA GLY A 23 11.84 -14.07 -3.39
C GLY A 23 11.91 -12.72 -2.69
N THR A 24 12.71 -11.80 -3.21
CA THR A 24 12.64 -10.40 -2.81
C THR A 24 11.40 -9.73 -3.41
N HIS A 25 11.07 -8.54 -2.92
CA HIS A 25 9.97 -7.74 -3.45
C HIS A 25 10.08 -7.53 -4.97
N GLU A 26 11.27 -7.13 -5.44
CA GLU A 26 11.55 -6.93 -6.87
C GLU A 26 11.42 -8.23 -7.69
N GLN A 27 11.92 -9.35 -7.15
CA GLN A 27 11.84 -10.64 -7.84
C GLN A 27 10.39 -11.10 -8.01
N LEU A 28 9.58 -10.97 -6.96
CA LEU A 28 8.18 -11.37 -7.00
C LEU A 28 7.31 -10.44 -7.87
N LEU A 29 7.63 -9.15 -7.90
CA LEU A 29 7.01 -8.20 -8.83
C LEU A 29 7.36 -8.52 -10.29
N ALA A 30 8.62 -8.82 -10.58
CA ALA A 30 9.08 -9.18 -11.92
C ALA A 30 8.48 -10.50 -12.42
N LEU A 31 8.17 -11.43 -11.51
CA LEU A 31 7.49 -12.69 -11.84
C LEU A 31 6.03 -12.49 -12.27
N GLY A 32 5.40 -11.37 -11.89
CA GLY A 32 4.01 -11.07 -12.26
C GLY A 32 3.00 -12.09 -11.74
N GLY A 33 3.34 -12.79 -10.65
CA GLY A 33 2.50 -13.83 -10.04
C GLY A 33 1.54 -13.28 -8.98
N HIS A 34 1.13 -14.14 -8.05
CA HIS A 34 0.15 -13.80 -7.02
C HIS A 34 0.60 -12.66 -6.11
N TYR A 35 1.89 -12.57 -5.83
CA TYR A 35 2.43 -11.43 -5.09
C TYR A 35 2.20 -10.10 -5.79
N ALA A 36 2.45 -10.03 -7.11
CA ALA A 36 2.34 -8.80 -7.89
C ALA A 36 0.87 -8.33 -8.00
N ASP A 37 -0.06 -9.27 -8.17
CA ASP A 37 -1.50 -8.98 -8.16
C ASP A 37 -1.95 -8.41 -6.81
N LEU A 38 -1.50 -9.01 -5.70
CA LEU A 38 -1.80 -8.53 -4.35
C LEU A 38 -1.20 -7.16 -4.07
N GLU A 39 0.03 -6.90 -4.53
CA GLU A 39 0.71 -5.62 -4.38
C GLU A 39 -0.04 -4.53 -5.16
N GLY A 40 -0.40 -4.77 -6.42
CA GLY A 40 -1.16 -3.79 -7.22
C GLY A 40 -2.50 -3.40 -6.60
N LEU A 41 -3.20 -4.33 -5.95
CA LEU A 41 -4.43 -4.05 -5.22
C LEU A 41 -4.19 -3.19 -3.97
N GLN A 42 -3.12 -3.47 -3.22
CA GLN A 42 -2.75 -2.69 -2.03
C GLN A 42 -2.29 -1.28 -2.40
N SER A 43 -1.45 -1.16 -3.43
CA SER A 43 -0.93 0.12 -3.93
C SER A 43 -2.06 1.08 -4.36
N ASN A 44 -3.10 0.54 -5.01
CA ASN A 44 -4.28 1.31 -5.39
C ASN A 44 -5.10 1.76 -4.16
N GLN A 45 -5.23 0.90 -3.14
CA GLN A 45 -5.90 1.25 -1.89
C GLN A 45 -5.16 2.35 -1.12
N ASP A 46 -3.83 2.25 -1.02
CA ASP A 46 -2.99 3.27 -0.38
C ASP A 46 -3.09 4.62 -1.10
N ALA A 47 -3.05 4.63 -2.44
CA ALA A 47 -3.19 5.85 -3.24
C ALA A 47 -4.58 6.50 -3.10
N ALA A 48 -5.64 5.69 -2.99
CA ALA A 48 -6.99 6.19 -2.76
C ALA A 48 -7.16 6.78 -1.34
N GLN A 49 -6.53 6.14 -0.34
CA GLN A 49 -6.56 6.59 1.04
C GLN A 49 -5.78 7.89 1.23
N GLU A 50 -4.60 8.02 0.63
CA GLU A 50 -3.83 9.27 0.64
C GLU A 50 -4.60 10.43 0.00
N ARG A 51 -5.25 10.17 -1.14
CA ARG A 51 -6.01 11.19 -1.86
C ARG A 51 -7.20 11.69 -1.04
N ARG A 52 -7.87 10.78 -0.33
CA ARG A 52 -8.94 11.11 0.62
C ARG A 52 -8.40 11.91 1.81
N GLN A 53 -7.26 11.51 2.37
CA GLN A 53 -6.64 12.20 3.49
C GLN A 53 -6.26 13.65 3.12
N ARG A 54 -5.73 13.87 1.91
CA ARG A 54 -5.43 15.21 1.39
C ARG A 54 -6.69 16.07 1.24
N LEU A 55 -7.76 15.50 0.67
CA LEU A 55 -9.05 16.21 0.55
C LEU A 55 -9.63 16.61 1.91
N ILE A 56 -9.53 15.74 2.92
CA ILE A 56 -9.98 16.05 4.29
C ILE A 56 -9.12 17.17 4.89
N ALA A 57 -7.78 17.07 4.77
CA ALA A 57 -6.88 18.09 5.30
C ALA A 57 -7.10 19.47 4.66
N ASP A 58 -7.37 19.53 3.35
CA ASP A 58 -7.66 20.77 2.64
C ASP A 58 -8.99 21.40 3.09
N LEU A 59 -10.00 20.58 3.41
CA LEU A 59 -11.29 21.06 3.94
C LEU A 59 -11.17 21.62 5.36
N GLU A 60 -10.39 20.95 6.23
CA GLU A 60 -10.12 21.41 7.61
C GLU A 60 -9.34 22.74 7.63
N GLN A 61 -8.43 22.95 6.66
CA GLN A 61 -7.70 24.22 6.52
C GLN A 61 -8.61 25.39 6.09
N GLY A 62 -9.73 25.12 5.42
CA GLY A 62 -10.70 26.14 5.03
C GLY A 62 -11.61 26.63 6.16
N GLU A 63 -11.96 25.76 7.12
CA GLU A 63 -12.85 26.12 8.25
C GLU A 63 -12.14 26.96 9.32
N THR A 64 -10.84 26.74 9.54
CA THR A 64 -10.04 27.50 10.54
C THR A 64 -9.85 28.99 10.20
N ALA A 65 -10.12 29.41 8.97
CA ALA A 65 -9.96 30.81 8.54
C ALA A 65 -11.14 31.72 8.90
N LEU A 66 -12.30 31.16 9.29
CA LEU A 66 -13.53 31.93 9.54
C LEU A 66 -13.87 32.13 11.03
N GLU A 67 -13.22 31.41 11.96
CA GLU A 67 -13.44 31.57 13.41
C GLU A 67 -12.50 32.59 14.08
N GLY A 68 -11.66 33.29 13.32
CA GLY A 68 -10.66 34.24 13.84
C GLY A 68 -10.91 35.73 13.59
N ALA A 69 -12.10 36.13 13.11
CA ALA A 69 -12.44 37.52 12.78
C ALA A 69 -13.30 38.21 13.85
#